data_AF-A0A7S3JB57-F1
#
_entry.id   AF-A0A7S3JB57-F1
#
_cell.length_a   1.000
_cell.length_b   1.000
_cell.length_c   1.000
_cell.angle_alpha   90.00
_cell.angle_beta   90.00
_cell.angle_gamma   90.00
#
_symmetry.space_group_name_H-M   'P 1'
#
loop_
_entity.id
_entity.type
_entity.pdbx_description
1 polymer ?
#
loop_
_entity_poly.entity_id
_entity_poly.type
_entity_poly.pdbx_seq_one_letter_code
_entity_poly.pdbx_strand_id
1 'polypeptide(L)'
;LVPKVIFSKSKSVSYCLDSGVSFYLEFQNIVNNYIFLKDKFMKIPFSKSEVFMNTDLSLRDKRNLVKIINHSLHFYDKCTDKDSEEYKDQNSTHMYEKDVYVSEKDDEDFERYKHSPIAEYLAHHQIDANLCYILLYSLGNVNESQEHPEKISLEKISTKEFFARISKYLRSIGYYGHTPMLMANYGTSEYVQSFSRVGSIFGAIYILNDKNVCISNPVVSDGKLESIDLSINDTPLTPKEGFIIGKEYEHLLNRAGNNEDLFTAENCHPIVTQ
;
A
#
# COMPACT_ATOMS: atom_id res chain seq x y z
N LEU A 1 11.33 -8.14 11.89
CA LEU A 1 11.73 -6.86 11.24
C LEU A 1 11.32 -6.93 9.78
N VAL A 2 10.54 -5.97 9.30
CA VAL A 2 10.04 -5.96 7.91
C VAL A 2 10.44 -4.62 7.29
N PRO A 3 11.24 -4.60 6.21
CA PRO A 3 11.53 -3.38 5.49
C PRO A 3 10.25 -2.90 4.81
N LYS A 4 9.80 -1.69 5.14
CA LYS A 4 8.64 -1.06 4.52
C LYS A 4 8.97 0.37 4.18
N VAL A 5 8.45 0.79 3.03
CA VAL A 5 8.40 2.17 2.58
C VAL A 5 6.94 2.56 2.44
N ILE A 6 6.65 3.85 2.54
CA ILE A 6 5.30 4.39 2.35
C ILE A 6 5.28 5.31 1.15
N PHE A 7 4.15 5.39 0.46
CA PHE A 7 3.98 6.38 -0.59
C PHE A 7 3.87 7.79 -0.01
N SER A 8 4.48 8.77 -0.65
CA SER A 8 4.44 10.19 -0.27
C SER A 8 3.01 10.72 -0.17
N LYS A 9 2.10 10.24 -1.03
CA LYS A 9 0.67 10.55 -1.01
C LYS A 9 -0.14 9.32 -0.59
N SER A 10 0.03 8.87 0.65
CA SER A 10 -0.77 7.81 1.26
C SER A 10 -1.56 8.32 2.48
N LYS A 11 -2.66 7.62 2.81
CA LYS A 11 -3.39 7.86 4.06
C LYS A 11 -2.48 7.70 5.28
N SER A 12 -1.50 6.79 5.24
CA SER A 12 -0.50 6.63 6.29
C SER A 12 0.27 7.93 6.59
N VAL A 13 0.66 8.68 5.55
CA VAL A 13 1.30 9.99 5.72
C VAL A 13 0.31 10.99 6.31
N SER A 14 -0.93 11.04 5.80
CA SER A 14 -1.99 11.90 6.35
C SER A 14 -2.23 11.62 7.84
N TYR A 15 -2.39 10.35 8.23
CA TYR A 15 -2.55 9.98 9.64
C TYR A 15 -1.35 10.36 10.50
N CYS A 16 -0.12 10.31 9.98
CA CYS A 16 1.06 10.80 10.72
C CYS A 16 0.99 12.32 10.95
N LEU A 17 0.47 13.08 9.97
CA LEU A 17 0.28 14.52 10.10
C LEU A 17 -0.85 14.84 11.08
N ASP A 18 -2.02 14.22 10.90
CA ASP A 18 -3.25 14.50 11.68
C ASP A 18 -3.11 14.11 13.15
N SER A 19 -2.39 13.02 13.43
CA SER A 19 -2.14 12.56 14.82
C SER A 19 -1.02 13.33 15.53
N GLY A 20 -0.28 14.21 14.82
CA GLY A 20 0.90 14.88 15.37
C GLY A 20 2.12 13.95 15.54
N VAL A 21 2.06 12.71 15.08
CA VAL A 21 3.20 11.78 15.07
C VAL A 21 4.35 12.29 14.21
N SER A 22 4.05 13.11 13.20
CA SER A 22 5.04 13.76 12.33
C SER A 22 6.09 14.60 13.08
N PHE A 23 5.80 15.08 14.30
CA PHE A 23 6.79 15.79 15.13
C PHE A 23 7.88 14.87 15.70
N TYR A 24 7.68 13.55 15.63
CA TYR A 24 8.59 12.53 16.15
C TYR A 24 9.08 11.58 15.05
N LEU A 25 8.77 11.86 13.80
CA LEU A 25 9.21 11.06 12.65
C LEU A 25 9.92 11.95 11.65
N GLU A 26 11.09 11.50 11.23
CA GLU A 26 11.78 12.06 10.08
C GLU A 26 11.78 11.06 8.93
N PHE A 27 11.70 11.57 7.71
CA PHE A 27 11.65 10.75 6.51
C PHE A 27 12.79 11.09 5.55
N GLN A 28 13.28 10.07 4.87
CA GLN A 28 14.15 10.18 3.69
C GLN A 28 13.40 9.70 2.45
N ASN A 29 13.62 10.39 1.33
CA ASN A 29 13.11 9.97 0.04
C ASN A 29 13.97 8.81 -0.50
N ILE A 30 13.32 7.78 -1.03
CA ILE A 30 14.03 6.77 -1.81
C ILE A 30 14.57 7.42 -3.09
N VAL A 31 15.83 7.20 -3.45
CA VAL A 31 16.42 7.94 -4.59
C VAL A 31 16.13 7.28 -5.94
N ASN A 32 16.17 5.94 -5.99
CA ASN A 32 16.03 5.18 -7.22
C ASN A 32 15.27 3.87 -6.96
N ASN A 33 14.37 3.48 -7.88
CA ASN A 33 13.84 2.11 -7.95
C ASN A 33 14.37 1.40 -9.19
N TYR A 34 14.69 0.13 -9.02
CA TYR A 34 15.24 -0.73 -10.07
C TYR A 34 14.36 -1.95 -10.24
N ILE A 35 14.30 -2.45 -11.48
CA ILE A 35 13.74 -3.77 -11.78
C ILE A 35 14.85 -4.69 -12.28
N PHE A 36 14.79 -5.95 -11.88
CA PHE A 36 15.67 -6.98 -12.43
C PHE A 36 14.98 -7.65 -13.61
N LEU A 37 15.55 -7.51 -14.81
CA LEU A 37 14.98 -8.05 -16.04
C LEU A 37 16.10 -8.50 -16.97
N LYS A 38 15.98 -9.70 -17.56
CA LYS A 38 16.99 -10.27 -18.48
C LYS A 38 18.41 -10.22 -17.89
N ASP A 39 18.53 -10.71 -16.66
CA ASP A 39 19.80 -10.76 -15.90
C ASP A 39 20.49 -9.41 -15.66
N LYS A 40 19.73 -8.30 -15.73
CA LYS A 40 20.25 -6.94 -15.52
C LYS A 40 19.32 -6.11 -14.64
N PHE A 41 19.89 -5.32 -13.74
CA PHE A 41 19.16 -4.24 -13.06
C PHE A 41 18.97 -3.05 -13.99
N MET A 42 17.72 -2.67 -14.20
CA MET A 42 17.32 -1.49 -14.97
C MET A 42 16.70 -0.47 -14.03
N LYS A 43 17.17 0.79 -14.11
CA LYS A 43 16.50 1.90 -13.42
C LYS A 43 15.14 2.12 -14.06
N ILE A 44 14.08 2.14 -13.25
CA ILE A 44 12.75 2.45 -13.76
C ILE A 44 12.67 3.95 -14.04
N PRO A 45 12.22 4.37 -15.25
CA PRO A 45 12.03 5.78 -15.55
C PRO A 45 10.78 6.33 -14.85
N PHE A 46 10.92 7.48 -14.20
CA PHE A 46 9.86 8.16 -13.45
C PHE A 46 9.52 9.53 -14.02
N SER A 47 10.08 9.96 -15.16
CA SER A 47 9.62 11.14 -15.92
C SER A 47 9.45 10.83 -17.42
N LYS A 48 8.64 11.61 -18.17
CA LYS A 48 8.60 11.52 -19.64
C LYS A 48 10.01 11.64 -20.24
N SER A 49 10.84 12.52 -19.68
CA SER A 49 12.24 12.69 -20.07
C SER A 49 13.09 11.46 -19.78
N GLU A 50 12.96 10.83 -18.61
CA GLU A 50 13.67 9.58 -18.30
C GLU A 50 13.20 8.41 -19.20
N VAL A 51 11.91 8.33 -19.53
CA VAL A 51 11.39 7.34 -20.50
C VAL A 51 12.02 7.56 -21.86
N PHE A 52 12.12 8.81 -22.30
CA PHE A 52 12.72 9.16 -23.58
C PHE A 52 14.23 8.82 -23.63
N MET A 53 14.96 9.14 -22.57
CA MET A 53 16.41 8.92 -22.48
C MET A 53 16.80 7.46 -22.22
N ASN A 54 15.88 6.61 -21.75
CA ASN A 54 16.16 5.21 -21.46
C ASN A 54 16.60 4.44 -22.71
N THR A 55 17.75 3.77 -22.69
CA THR A 55 18.27 3.00 -23.83
C THR A 55 17.89 1.52 -23.81
N ASP A 56 17.35 1.03 -22.69
CA ASP A 56 17.01 -0.37 -22.50
C ASP A 56 15.61 -0.73 -23.03
N LEU A 57 14.76 0.27 -23.30
CA LEU A 57 13.39 0.13 -23.83
C LEU A 57 13.33 0.44 -25.34
N SER A 58 12.58 -0.38 -26.09
CA SER A 58 12.32 -0.11 -27.51
C SER A 58 11.41 1.11 -27.70
N LEU A 59 11.39 1.69 -28.91
CA LEU A 59 10.48 2.80 -29.22
C LEU A 59 9.00 2.43 -29.04
N ARG A 60 8.64 1.16 -29.29
CA ARG A 60 7.28 0.66 -29.08
C ARG A 60 6.95 0.63 -27.58
N ASP A 61 7.87 0.12 -26.77
CA ASP A 61 7.69 0.04 -25.31
C ASP A 61 7.58 1.43 -24.68
N LYS A 62 8.41 2.39 -25.12
CA LYS A 62 8.32 3.78 -24.69
C LYS A 62 6.96 4.41 -25.00
N ARG A 63 6.43 4.19 -26.20
CA ARG A 63 5.09 4.70 -26.60
C ARG A 63 3.99 4.08 -25.76
N ASN A 64 4.03 2.76 -25.56
CA ASN A 64 3.05 2.04 -24.75
C ASN A 64 3.13 2.47 -23.27
N LEU A 65 4.33 2.69 -22.74
CA LEU A 65 4.55 3.16 -21.38
C LEU A 65 3.94 4.55 -21.17
N VAL A 66 4.21 5.50 -22.07
CA VAL A 66 3.60 6.84 -22.02
C VAL A 66 2.07 6.75 -22.12
N LYS A 67 1.55 5.88 -22.98
CA LYS A 67 0.10 5.63 -23.10
C LYS A 67 -0.49 5.16 -21.77
N ILE A 68 0.10 4.14 -21.14
CA ILE A 68 -0.37 3.61 -19.85
C ILE A 68 -0.25 4.65 -18.73
N ILE A 69 0.82 5.45 -18.70
CA ILE A 69 0.99 6.54 -17.71
C ILE A 69 -0.14 7.57 -17.85
N ASN A 70 -0.42 8.02 -19.08
CA ASN A 70 -1.51 8.96 -19.35
C ASN A 70 -2.87 8.38 -18.97
N HIS A 71 -3.13 7.13 -19.34
CA HIS A 71 -4.34 6.40 -18.99
C HIS A 71 -4.53 6.27 -17.48
N SER A 72 -3.47 5.91 -16.76
CA SER A 72 -3.49 5.81 -15.30
C SER A 72 -3.89 7.16 -14.68
N LEU A 73 -3.23 8.24 -15.07
CA LEU A 73 -3.52 9.58 -14.54
C LEU A 73 -4.95 10.04 -14.86
N HIS A 74 -5.42 9.82 -16.08
CA HIS A 74 -6.76 10.23 -16.53
C HIS A 74 -7.89 9.41 -15.88
N PHE A 75 -7.72 8.09 -15.80
CA PHE A 75 -8.76 7.21 -15.26
C PHE A 75 -8.78 7.19 -13.72
N TYR A 76 -7.83 7.81 -13.04
CA TYR A 76 -7.74 7.77 -11.58
C TYR A 76 -9.05 8.15 -10.88
N ASP A 77 -9.63 9.30 -11.22
CA ASP A 77 -10.88 9.78 -10.60
C ASP A 77 -12.09 8.87 -10.92
N LYS A 78 -12.01 8.09 -12.01
CA LYS A 78 -13.00 7.06 -12.37
C LYS A 78 -12.75 5.74 -11.64
N CYS A 79 -11.51 5.49 -11.24
CA CYS A 79 -11.08 4.30 -10.52
C CYS A 79 -11.23 4.41 -9.00
N THR A 80 -11.24 5.62 -8.43
CA THR A 80 -11.45 5.83 -6.99
C THR A 80 -12.93 6.09 -6.68
N ASP A 81 -13.47 5.46 -5.65
CA ASP A 81 -14.86 5.68 -5.25
C ASP A 81 -15.06 7.14 -4.78
N LYS A 82 -16.12 7.79 -5.28
CA LYS A 82 -16.37 9.24 -5.22
C LYS A 82 -16.59 9.84 -3.82
N ASP A 83 -16.50 9.04 -2.76
CA ASP A 83 -16.77 9.49 -1.38
C ASP A 83 -15.56 10.15 -0.68
N SER A 84 -14.44 10.33 -1.38
CA SER A 84 -13.28 11.03 -0.83
C SER A 84 -13.14 12.44 -1.43
N GLU A 85 -13.94 13.38 -0.92
CA GLU A 85 -13.74 14.83 -1.16
C GLU A 85 -12.33 15.31 -0.76
N GLU A 86 -11.58 14.50 0.01
CA GLU A 86 -10.19 14.71 0.44
C GLU A 86 -9.14 14.65 -0.69
N TYR A 87 -9.47 14.19 -1.90
CA TYR A 87 -8.52 14.13 -3.02
C TYR A 87 -8.65 15.29 -4.01
N LYS A 88 -9.29 16.41 -3.63
CA LYS A 88 -9.13 17.65 -4.39
C LYS A 88 -7.69 18.13 -4.27
N ASP A 89 -7.03 18.05 -5.41
CA ASP A 89 -5.63 18.37 -5.65
C ASP A 89 -5.19 19.66 -4.98
N GLN A 90 -4.35 19.55 -3.94
CA GLN A 90 -3.76 20.72 -3.27
C GLN A 90 -2.28 20.93 -3.61
N ASN A 91 -1.62 20.01 -4.32
CA ASN A 91 -0.25 20.21 -4.82
C ASN A 91 0.07 19.12 -5.86
N SER A 92 -0.34 19.34 -7.10
CA SER A 92 0.14 18.57 -8.25
C SER A 92 1.60 18.92 -8.52
N THR A 93 2.50 17.95 -8.37
CA THR A 93 3.82 18.07 -8.98
C THR A 93 3.66 17.98 -10.50
N HIS A 94 3.69 19.16 -11.11
CA HIS A 94 3.60 19.55 -12.52
C HIS A 94 4.25 18.68 -13.63
N MET A 95 4.90 17.55 -13.34
CA MET A 95 5.73 16.81 -14.30
C MET A 95 4.94 15.95 -15.30
N TYR A 96 3.76 15.46 -14.93
CA TYR A 96 2.97 14.58 -15.81
C TYR A 96 1.57 15.08 -16.16
N GLU A 97 0.95 15.86 -15.29
CA GLU A 97 -0.45 16.25 -15.46
C GLU A 97 -0.66 17.32 -16.54
N LYS A 98 0.38 18.12 -16.88
CA LYS A 98 0.26 19.21 -17.86
C LYS A 98 -0.01 18.76 -19.29
N ASP A 99 0.24 17.49 -19.62
CA ASP A 99 0.13 16.94 -20.97
C ASP A 99 -0.41 15.50 -20.93
N VAL A 100 -1.48 15.27 -20.16
CA VAL A 100 -2.22 13.99 -20.22
C VAL A 100 -3.17 14.05 -21.41
N TYR A 101 -2.95 13.15 -22.37
CA TYR A 101 -3.83 13.00 -23.52
C TYR A 101 -4.38 11.57 -23.54
N VAL A 102 -5.71 11.47 -23.55
CA VAL A 102 -6.47 10.24 -23.73
C VAL A 102 -7.53 10.53 -24.78
N SER A 103 -7.65 9.68 -25.80
CA SER A 103 -8.66 9.87 -26.83
C SER A 103 -10.04 9.48 -26.32
N GLU A 104 -11.11 10.03 -26.89
CA GLU A 104 -12.50 9.64 -26.56
C GLU A 104 -12.70 8.12 -26.69
N LYS A 105 -12.10 7.52 -27.73
CA LYS A 105 -12.11 6.06 -27.93
C LYS A 105 -11.43 5.30 -26.78
N ASP A 106 -10.27 5.76 -26.32
CA ASP A 106 -9.59 5.10 -25.19
C ASP A 106 -10.41 5.23 -23.88
N ASP A 107 -11.20 6.31 -23.74
CA ASP A 107 -12.13 6.51 -22.63
C ASP A 107 -13.31 5.51 -22.69
N GLU A 108 -13.90 5.32 -23.88
CA GLU A 108 -14.93 4.30 -24.12
C GLU A 108 -14.39 2.88 -23.89
N ASP A 109 -13.17 2.60 -24.36
CA ASP A 109 -12.50 1.32 -24.15
C ASP A 109 -12.31 1.05 -22.65
N PHE A 110 -11.87 2.06 -21.87
CA PHE A 110 -11.74 1.90 -20.42
C PHE A 110 -13.08 1.55 -19.77
N GLU A 111 -14.17 2.27 -20.08
CA GLU A 111 -15.49 1.97 -19.50
C GLU A 111 -15.98 0.56 -19.85
N ARG A 112 -15.64 0.07 -21.06
CA ARG A 112 -15.98 -1.28 -21.52
C ARG A 112 -15.22 -2.37 -20.75
N TYR A 113 -13.93 -2.17 -20.50
CA TYR A 113 -13.05 -3.21 -19.92
C TYR A 113 -12.74 -3.00 -18.42
N LYS A 114 -13.27 -1.96 -17.76
CA LYS A 114 -12.92 -1.60 -16.38
C LYS A 114 -13.05 -2.74 -15.37
N HIS A 115 -14.03 -3.63 -15.55
CA HIS A 115 -14.26 -4.79 -14.68
C HIS A 115 -13.70 -6.10 -15.24
N SER A 116 -13.29 -6.11 -16.52
CA SER A 116 -12.56 -7.23 -17.11
C SER A 116 -11.14 -7.32 -16.55
N PRO A 117 -10.51 -8.50 -16.64
CA PRO A 117 -9.09 -8.62 -16.37
C PRO A 117 -8.26 -7.70 -17.27
N ILE A 118 -7.19 -7.13 -16.71
CA ILE A 118 -6.32 -6.18 -17.43
C ILE A 118 -5.74 -6.79 -18.71
N ALA A 119 -5.52 -8.11 -18.75
CA ALA A 119 -5.04 -8.81 -19.93
C ALA A 119 -5.89 -8.53 -21.19
N GLU A 120 -7.22 -8.42 -21.06
CA GLU A 120 -8.13 -8.14 -22.17
C GLU A 120 -7.96 -6.72 -22.71
N TYR A 121 -7.88 -5.74 -21.82
CA TYR A 121 -7.64 -4.33 -22.18
C TYR A 121 -6.30 -4.18 -22.92
N LEU A 122 -5.27 -4.87 -22.45
CA LEU A 122 -3.94 -4.83 -23.04
C LEU A 122 -3.90 -5.47 -24.44
N ALA A 123 -4.57 -6.62 -24.59
CA ALA A 123 -4.70 -7.28 -25.89
C ALA A 123 -5.42 -6.37 -26.89
N HIS A 124 -6.49 -5.69 -26.46
CA HIS A 124 -7.21 -4.73 -27.29
C HIS A 124 -6.32 -3.56 -27.76
N HIS A 125 -5.46 -3.04 -26.89
CA HIS A 125 -4.52 -1.97 -27.22
C HIS A 125 -3.18 -2.43 -27.81
N GLN A 126 -2.99 -3.73 -28.07
CA GLN A 126 -1.77 -4.32 -28.63
C GLN A 126 -0.51 -4.03 -27.80
N ILE A 127 -0.67 -4.01 -26.47
CA ILE A 127 0.40 -3.79 -25.50
C ILE A 127 0.95 -5.14 -25.04
N ASP A 128 2.27 -5.28 -25.05
CA ASP A 128 2.95 -6.51 -24.64
C ASP A 128 2.82 -6.76 -23.13
N ALA A 129 2.54 -8.00 -22.76
CA ALA A 129 2.34 -8.38 -21.36
C ALA A 129 3.60 -8.16 -20.50
N ASN A 130 4.80 -8.28 -21.06
CA ASN A 130 6.04 -8.07 -20.29
C ASN A 130 6.16 -6.63 -19.78
N LEU A 131 5.76 -5.64 -20.58
CA LEU A 131 5.75 -4.24 -20.15
C LEU A 131 4.79 -4.02 -18.97
N CYS A 132 3.69 -4.77 -18.93
CA CYS A 132 2.71 -4.67 -17.86
C CYS A 132 3.17 -5.35 -16.57
N TYR A 133 3.88 -6.48 -16.66
CA TYR A 133 4.55 -7.05 -15.49
C TYR A 133 5.59 -6.07 -14.93
N ILE A 134 6.38 -5.43 -15.79
CA ILE A 134 7.30 -4.38 -15.36
C ILE A 134 6.55 -3.29 -14.62
N LEU A 135 5.42 -2.79 -15.15
CA LEU A 135 4.66 -1.71 -14.53
C LEU A 135 3.98 -2.15 -13.22
N LEU A 136 3.44 -3.36 -13.15
CA LEU A 136 2.83 -3.89 -11.92
C LEU A 136 3.84 -4.05 -10.80
N TYR A 137 5.03 -4.57 -11.11
CA TYR A 137 6.08 -4.75 -10.12
C TYR A 137 6.76 -3.45 -9.73
N SER A 138 7.01 -2.57 -10.70
CA SER A 138 7.73 -1.33 -10.44
C SER A 138 6.86 -0.21 -9.88
N LEU A 139 5.62 -0.08 -10.37
CA LEU A 139 4.72 1.01 -10.01
C LEU A 139 3.48 0.51 -9.27
N GLY A 140 2.94 -0.66 -9.64
CA GLY A 140 1.72 -1.21 -9.07
C GLY A 140 1.89 -1.87 -7.69
N ASN A 141 3.14 -2.02 -7.24
CA ASN A 141 3.55 -2.59 -5.96
C ASN A 141 2.88 -3.96 -5.67
N VAL A 142 2.87 -4.82 -6.68
CA VAL A 142 2.41 -6.22 -6.59
C VAL A 142 3.47 -7.03 -5.84
N ASN A 143 3.07 -7.72 -4.77
CA ASN A 143 3.96 -8.43 -3.83
C ASN A 143 4.10 -9.93 -4.15
N GLU A 144 3.43 -10.41 -5.20
CA GLU A 144 3.41 -11.78 -5.65
C GLU A 144 4.80 -12.18 -6.16
N SER A 145 5.35 -13.28 -5.63
CA SER A 145 6.70 -13.75 -5.98
C SER A 145 6.87 -13.95 -7.49
N GLN A 146 7.93 -13.36 -8.04
CA GLN A 146 8.35 -13.54 -9.43
C GLN A 146 8.89 -14.95 -9.72
N GLU A 147 9.27 -15.70 -8.68
CA GLU A 147 9.72 -17.11 -8.80
C GLU A 147 8.58 -18.06 -9.17
N HIS A 148 7.34 -17.55 -9.10
CA HIS A 148 6.12 -18.26 -9.43
C HIS A 148 5.33 -17.46 -10.47
N PRO A 149 5.78 -17.41 -11.75
CA PRO A 149 5.10 -16.66 -12.80
C PRO A 149 3.62 -17.06 -12.98
N GLU A 150 3.25 -18.29 -12.60
CA GLU A 150 1.87 -18.79 -12.54
C GLU A 150 0.99 -18.11 -11.48
N LYS A 151 1.59 -17.49 -10.45
CA LYS A 151 0.87 -16.76 -9.39
C LYS A 151 0.57 -15.32 -9.80
N ILE A 152 1.29 -14.76 -10.77
CA ILE A 152 1.06 -13.43 -11.33
C ILE A 152 0.05 -13.55 -12.46
N SER A 153 -1.22 -13.62 -12.11
CA SER A 153 -2.26 -13.74 -13.12
C SER A 153 -2.79 -12.35 -13.42
N LEU A 154 -2.39 -11.78 -14.56
CA LEU A 154 -3.06 -10.62 -15.16
C LEU A 154 -4.58 -10.87 -15.33
N GLU A 155 -5.00 -12.13 -15.29
CA GLU A 155 -6.40 -12.55 -15.32
C GLU A 155 -7.14 -12.30 -13.99
N LYS A 156 -6.42 -12.05 -12.89
CA LYS A 156 -6.99 -11.77 -11.56
C LYS A 156 -7.10 -10.28 -11.21
N ILE A 157 -6.34 -9.42 -11.90
CA ILE A 157 -6.35 -7.98 -11.66
C ILE A 157 -7.32 -7.33 -12.64
N SER A 158 -8.36 -6.67 -12.14
CA SER A 158 -9.27 -5.91 -13.00
C SER A 158 -8.57 -4.69 -13.60
N THR A 159 -9.03 -4.23 -14.77
CA THR A 159 -8.49 -3.03 -15.42
C THR A 159 -8.58 -1.79 -14.50
N LYS A 160 -9.69 -1.62 -13.77
CA LYS A 160 -9.87 -0.55 -12.76
C LYS A 160 -8.78 -0.62 -11.69
N GLU A 161 -8.55 -1.80 -11.12
CA GLU A 161 -7.56 -2.02 -10.06
C GLU A 161 -6.13 -1.79 -10.55
N PHE A 162 -5.80 -2.24 -11.76
CA PHE A 162 -4.51 -1.98 -12.37
C PHE A 162 -4.22 -0.48 -12.44
N PHE A 163 -5.13 0.30 -13.03
CA PHE A 163 -4.91 1.74 -13.18
C PHE A 163 -4.89 2.45 -11.83
N ALA A 164 -5.75 2.09 -10.88
CA ALA A 164 -5.74 2.66 -9.53
C ALA A 164 -4.37 2.50 -8.84
N ARG A 165 -3.75 1.31 -8.95
CA ARG A 165 -2.43 1.02 -8.36
C ARG A 165 -1.32 1.89 -8.97
N ILE A 166 -1.25 1.92 -10.30
CA ILE A 166 -0.23 2.71 -11.01
C ILE A 166 -0.39 4.20 -10.69
N SER A 167 -1.63 4.69 -10.65
CA SER A 167 -1.91 6.10 -10.34
C SER A 167 -1.49 6.50 -8.94
N LYS A 168 -1.65 5.62 -7.93
CA LYS A 168 -1.16 5.89 -6.57
C LYS A 168 0.34 6.17 -6.56
N TYR A 169 1.11 5.42 -7.34
CA TYR A 169 2.55 5.65 -7.53
C TYR A 169 2.78 6.99 -8.23
N LEU A 170 2.16 7.20 -9.41
CA LEU A 170 2.40 8.38 -10.24
C LEU A 170 2.06 9.71 -9.54
N ARG A 171 0.95 9.76 -8.79
CA ARG A 171 0.55 10.97 -8.03
C ARG A 171 1.41 11.26 -6.81
N SER A 172 2.17 10.27 -6.34
CA SER A 172 3.10 10.43 -5.24
C SER A 172 4.48 10.96 -5.70
N ILE A 173 4.78 10.88 -7.01
CA ILE A 173 6.05 11.35 -7.59
C ILE A 173 6.14 12.86 -7.42
N GLY A 174 7.30 13.36 -6.98
CA GLY A 174 7.56 14.78 -6.89
C GLY A 174 7.03 15.46 -5.63
N TYR A 175 6.17 14.79 -4.85
CA TYR A 175 5.49 15.41 -3.71
C TYR A 175 6.46 15.87 -2.61
N TYR A 176 7.39 14.98 -2.21
CA TYR A 176 8.48 15.30 -1.27
C TYR A 176 9.89 15.07 -1.86
N GLY A 177 9.97 14.59 -3.11
CA GLY A 177 11.23 14.23 -3.75
C GLY A 177 11.02 13.59 -5.12
N HIS A 178 12.09 13.20 -5.79
CA HIS A 178 12.02 12.69 -7.16
C HIS A 178 11.26 11.36 -7.27
N THR A 179 11.25 10.53 -6.22
CA THR A 179 10.50 9.27 -6.22
C THR A 179 9.27 9.38 -5.30
N PRO A 180 8.29 8.48 -5.46
CA PRO A 180 7.05 8.54 -4.70
C PRO A 180 7.14 7.91 -3.32
N MET A 181 8.31 7.46 -2.88
CA MET A 181 8.45 6.63 -1.68
C MET A 181 9.25 7.35 -0.60
N LEU A 182 8.78 7.21 0.62
CA LEU A 182 9.41 7.68 1.84
C LEU A 182 9.79 6.49 2.72
N MET A 183 10.92 6.63 3.40
CA MET A 183 11.37 5.73 4.44
C MET A 183 11.58 6.53 5.71
N ALA A 184 11.11 6.02 6.86
CA ALA A 184 11.41 6.63 8.13
C ALA A 184 12.91 6.51 8.42
N ASN A 185 13.53 7.60 8.87
CA ASN A 185 14.87 7.57 9.45
C ASN A 185 14.87 6.56 10.59
N TYR A 186 15.97 5.82 10.76
CA TYR A 186 16.12 4.77 11.78
C TYR A 186 15.18 3.55 11.63
N GLY A 187 14.33 3.53 10.60
CA GLY A 187 13.58 2.34 10.18
C GLY A 187 12.12 2.30 10.65
N THR A 188 11.47 1.17 10.39
CA THR A 188 10.00 1.02 10.56
C THR A 188 9.55 0.91 12.00
N SER A 189 10.46 0.73 12.96
CA SER A 189 10.13 0.75 14.39
C SER A 189 9.77 2.14 14.91
N GLU A 190 10.22 3.21 14.22
CA GLU A 190 9.96 4.58 14.65
C GLU A 190 8.47 4.91 14.61
N TYR A 191 7.72 4.39 13.64
CA TYR A 191 6.26 4.60 13.60
C TYR A 191 5.60 4.16 14.91
N VAL A 192 5.87 2.92 15.35
CA VAL A 192 5.27 2.36 16.57
C VAL A 192 5.67 3.16 17.80
N GLN A 193 6.95 3.54 17.91
CA GLN A 193 7.45 4.34 19.03
C GLN A 193 6.82 5.73 19.06
N SER A 194 6.70 6.39 17.91
CA SER A 194 6.14 7.73 17.80
C SER A 194 4.63 7.75 18.05
N PHE A 195 3.88 6.77 17.53
CA PHE A 195 2.46 6.59 17.90
C PHE A 195 2.31 6.29 19.39
N SER A 196 3.21 5.46 19.97
CA SER A 196 3.18 5.17 21.41
C SER A 196 3.42 6.41 22.26
N ARG A 197 4.36 7.26 21.83
CA ARG A 197 4.64 8.55 22.47
C ARG A 197 3.44 9.48 22.44
N VAL A 198 2.80 9.61 21.27
CA VAL A 198 1.56 10.40 21.15
C VAL A 198 0.47 9.83 22.07
N GLY A 199 0.29 8.51 22.09
CA GLY A 199 -0.66 7.85 23.00
C GLY A 199 -0.40 8.17 24.47
N SER A 200 0.87 8.16 24.92
CA SER A 200 1.22 8.52 26.30
C SER A 200 0.87 9.96 26.66
N ILE A 201 0.94 10.91 25.72
CA ILE A 201 0.52 12.30 25.94
C ILE A 201 -0.98 12.35 26.25
N PHE A 202 -1.77 11.46 25.65
CA PHE A 202 -3.21 11.30 25.91
C PHE A 202 -3.54 10.28 27.01
N GLY A 203 -2.55 9.85 27.79
CA GLY A 203 -2.75 9.00 28.98
C GLY A 203 -2.70 7.50 28.73
N ALA A 204 -2.26 7.04 27.55
CA ALA A 204 -2.03 5.62 27.31
C ALA A 204 -0.86 5.09 28.15
N ILE A 205 -1.10 3.96 28.83
CA ILE A 205 -0.10 3.27 29.65
C ILE A 205 0.47 2.12 28.84
N TYR A 206 1.79 2.07 28.73
CA TYR A 206 2.52 1.03 28.01
C TYR A 206 3.27 0.14 28.98
N ILE A 207 3.15 -1.18 28.79
CA ILE A 207 3.79 -2.19 29.64
C ILE A 207 4.61 -3.09 28.74
N LEU A 208 5.91 -3.14 28.98
CA LEU A 208 6.88 -3.87 28.17
C LEU A 208 7.73 -4.76 29.07
N ASN A 209 7.92 -6.02 28.64
CA ASN A 209 8.81 -6.98 29.30
C ASN A 209 8.56 -7.14 30.81
N ASP A 210 7.31 -6.96 31.24
CA ASP A 210 6.92 -7.13 32.63
C ASP A 210 6.52 -8.59 32.86
N LYS A 211 7.33 -9.30 33.66
CA LYS A 211 7.12 -10.71 33.99
C LYS A 211 5.89 -10.94 34.88
N ASN A 212 5.36 -9.87 35.46
CA ASN A 212 4.21 -9.91 36.36
C ASN A 212 2.90 -9.62 35.64
N VAL A 213 2.92 -9.48 34.31
CA VAL A 213 1.73 -9.47 33.46
C VAL A 213 1.26 -10.91 33.26
N CYS A 214 0.02 -11.19 33.66
CA CYS A 214 -0.65 -12.46 33.39
C CYS A 214 -1.79 -12.24 32.40
N ILE A 215 -1.85 -13.10 31.38
CA ILE A 215 -2.93 -13.15 30.40
C ILE A 215 -3.44 -14.59 30.36
N SER A 216 -4.71 -14.81 30.71
CA SER A 216 -5.28 -16.16 30.81
C SER A 216 -6.79 -16.18 30.53
N ASN A 217 -7.36 -17.39 30.44
CA ASN A 217 -8.79 -17.65 30.30
C ASN A 217 -9.51 -16.83 29.21
N PRO A 218 -9.04 -16.85 27.95
CA PRO A 218 -9.76 -16.19 26.86
C PRO A 218 -11.11 -16.89 26.62
N VAL A 219 -12.19 -16.10 26.56
CA VAL A 219 -13.54 -16.56 26.21
C VAL A 219 -13.89 -16.04 24.83
N VAL A 220 -14.14 -16.96 23.90
CA VAL A 220 -14.45 -16.65 22.51
C VAL A 220 -15.85 -17.15 22.19
N SER A 221 -16.67 -16.28 21.62
CA SER A 221 -18.03 -16.60 21.16
C SER A 221 -18.22 -16.02 19.76
N ASP A 222 -18.84 -16.77 18.84
CA ASP A 222 -19.05 -16.37 17.44
C ASP A 222 -17.81 -15.79 16.74
N GLY A 223 -16.64 -16.33 17.07
CA GLY A 223 -15.35 -15.93 16.53
C GLY A 223 -14.81 -14.57 17.03
N LYS A 224 -15.38 -14.02 18.10
CA LYS A 224 -14.92 -12.78 18.74
C LYS A 224 -14.42 -13.06 20.16
N LEU A 225 -13.31 -12.43 20.54
CA LEU A 225 -12.85 -12.44 21.93
C LEU A 225 -13.78 -11.56 22.77
N GLU A 226 -14.52 -12.19 23.68
CA GLU A 226 -15.44 -11.49 24.59
C GLU A 226 -14.75 -11.07 25.89
N SER A 227 -13.90 -11.93 26.45
CA SER A 227 -13.18 -11.64 27.68
C SER A 227 -11.82 -12.33 27.73
N ILE A 228 -10.92 -11.76 28.53
CA ILE A 228 -9.64 -12.34 28.91
C ILE A 228 -9.32 -11.87 30.33
N ASP A 229 -8.73 -12.74 31.12
CA ASP A 229 -8.21 -12.36 32.43
C ASP A 229 -6.84 -11.73 32.21
N LEU A 230 -6.75 -10.42 32.42
CA LEU A 230 -5.52 -9.64 32.39
C LEU A 230 -5.20 -9.16 33.81
N SER A 231 -3.99 -9.38 34.30
CA SER A 231 -3.53 -8.81 35.58
C SER A 231 -2.09 -8.34 35.52
N ILE A 232 -1.74 -7.39 36.39
CA ILE A 232 -0.37 -6.87 36.56
C ILE A 232 -0.08 -6.84 38.06
N ASN A 233 0.98 -7.50 38.51
CA ASN A 233 1.30 -7.57 39.95
C ASN A 233 0.07 -8.02 40.78
N ASP A 234 -0.62 -9.06 40.32
CA ASP A 234 -1.88 -9.58 40.90
C ASP A 234 -3.05 -8.59 40.95
N THR A 235 -2.90 -7.41 40.33
CA THR A 235 -3.99 -6.43 40.19
C THR A 235 -4.73 -6.70 38.88
N PRO A 236 -6.03 -7.06 38.92
CA PRO A 236 -6.79 -7.33 37.71
C PRO A 236 -7.02 -6.04 36.92
N LEU A 237 -6.90 -6.15 35.59
CA LEU A 237 -7.28 -5.12 34.64
C LEU A 237 -8.54 -5.55 33.90
N THR A 238 -9.55 -4.68 33.94
CA THR A 238 -10.81 -4.92 33.22
C THR A 238 -10.90 -3.99 32.01
N PRO A 239 -11.04 -4.52 30.79
CA PRO A 239 -11.29 -3.70 29.61
C PRO A 239 -12.61 -2.93 29.77
N LYS A 240 -12.67 -1.69 29.28
CA LYS A 240 -13.92 -0.91 29.33
C LYS A 240 -14.81 -1.16 28.11
N GLU A 241 -14.22 -1.21 26.92
CA GLU A 241 -14.97 -1.22 25.64
C GLU A 241 -14.62 -2.41 24.74
N GLY A 242 -13.42 -2.98 24.88
CA GLY A 242 -13.01 -4.14 24.10
C GLY A 242 -11.49 -4.32 24.07
N PHE A 243 -11.03 -5.20 23.18
CA PHE A 243 -9.62 -5.53 22.99
C PHE A 243 -9.19 -5.30 21.54
N ILE A 244 -7.95 -4.83 21.38
CA ILE A 244 -7.26 -4.85 20.09
C ILE A 244 -6.03 -5.74 20.29
N ILE A 245 -5.94 -6.81 19.51
CA ILE A 245 -4.93 -7.85 19.70
C ILE A 245 -4.21 -8.10 18.38
N GLY A 246 -2.88 -8.12 18.44
CA GLY A 246 -2.02 -8.47 17.31
C GLY A 246 -2.09 -9.97 16.98
N LYS A 247 -1.85 -10.32 15.72
CA LYS A 247 -1.89 -11.72 15.24
C LYS A 247 -0.93 -12.64 16.00
N GLU A 248 0.16 -12.12 16.53
CA GLU A 248 1.11 -12.87 17.38
C GLU A 248 0.46 -13.50 18.64
N TYR A 249 -0.68 -12.98 19.08
CA TYR A 249 -1.46 -13.50 20.21
C TYR A 249 -2.59 -14.45 19.79
N GLU A 250 -2.67 -14.83 18.51
CA GLU A 250 -3.67 -15.77 17.97
C GLU A 250 -3.71 -17.10 18.73
N HIS A 251 -2.57 -17.56 19.23
CA HIS A 251 -2.47 -18.76 20.06
C HIS A 251 -3.31 -18.71 21.34
N LEU A 252 -3.65 -17.51 21.85
CA LEU A 252 -4.56 -17.36 22.98
C LEU A 252 -5.98 -17.74 22.58
N LEU A 253 -6.41 -17.37 21.37
CA LEU A 253 -7.75 -17.68 20.86
C LEU A 253 -7.92 -19.17 20.52
N ASN A 254 -6.87 -19.81 20.01
CA ASN A 254 -6.89 -21.25 19.69
C ASN A 254 -6.97 -22.13 20.95
N ARG A 255 -6.46 -21.65 22.09
CA ARG A 255 -6.57 -22.36 23.39
C ARG A 255 -7.99 -22.33 23.96
N ALA A 256 -8.86 -21.43 23.50
CA ALA A 256 -10.26 -21.35 23.92
C ALA A 256 -11.19 -22.36 23.22
N GLY A 257 -10.65 -23.27 22.40
CA GLY A 257 -11.40 -24.39 21.81
C GLY A 257 -11.93 -24.17 20.39
N ASN A 258 -11.56 -23.08 19.73
CA ASN A 258 -11.89 -22.85 18.31
C ASN A 258 -10.77 -23.39 17.40
N ASN A 259 -11.13 -24.30 16.50
CA ASN A 259 -10.25 -24.89 15.47
C ASN A 259 -10.30 -24.14 14.12
N GLU A 260 -10.90 -22.94 14.08
CA GLU A 260 -11.00 -22.13 12.86
C GLU A 260 -10.02 -20.96 12.90
N ASP A 261 -9.42 -20.60 11.75
CA ASP A 261 -8.55 -19.43 11.58
C ASP A 261 -9.38 -18.14 11.78
N LEU A 262 -9.42 -17.65 13.02
CA LEU A 262 -10.17 -16.45 13.41
C LEU A 262 -9.59 -15.15 12.81
N PHE A 263 -8.31 -15.15 12.44
CA PHE A 263 -7.61 -14.01 11.85
C PHE A 263 -7.68 -14.03 10.32
N THR A 264 -8.87 -13.78 9.77
CA THR A 264 -9.06 -13.55 8.33
C THR A 264 -8.73 -12.09 7.97
N ALA A 265 -8.48 -11.80 6.69
CA ALA A 265 -8.27 -10.42 6.20
C ALA A 265 -9.48 -9.49 6.45
N GLU A 266 -10.67 -10.07 6.69
CA GLU A 266 -11.91 -9.35 7.00
C GLU A 266 -12.05 -9.02 8.49
N ASN A 267 -11.59 -9.91 9.39
CA ASN A 267 -11.74 -9.76 10.85
C ASN A 267 -10.49 -9.21 11.54
N CYS A 268 -9.34 -9.30 10.87
CA CYS A 268 -8.11 -8.71 11.31
C CYS A 268 -7.71 -7.67 10.30
N HIS A 269 -8.06 -6.42 10.60
CA HIS A 269 -7.34 -5.31 10.02
C HIS A 269 -5.91 -5.44 10.54
N PRO A 270 -4.93 -5.74 9.68
CA PRO A 270 -3.58 -5.52 10.12
C PRO A 270 -3.50 -4.04 10.55
N ILE A 271 -2.61 -3.71 11.48
CA ILE A 271 -2.09 -2.33 11.56
C ILE A 271 -1.22 -2.12 10.29
N VAL A 272 -1.84 -2.32 9.13
CA VAL A 272 -1.49 -1.69 7.88
C VAL A 272 -2.15 -0.34 8.06
N THR A 273 -1.31 0.64 8.34
CA THR A 273 -1.52 1.98 7.86
C THR A 273 -2.02 1.86 6.40
N GLN A 274 -3.34 1.92 6.18
CA GLN A 274 -3.89 2.02 4.82
C GLN A 274 -3.41 3.34 4.19
#